data_AF-A0A929F2A3-F1
#
_entry.id   AF-A0A929F2A3-F1
#
_cell.length_a   1.000
_cell.length_b   1.000
_cell.length_c   1.000
_cell.angle_alpha   90.00
_cell.angle_beta   90.00
_cell.angle_gamma   90.00
#
_symmetry.space_group_name_H-M   'P 1'
#
loop_
_entity.id
_entity.type
_entity.pdbx_description
1 polymer ?
#
loop_
_entity_poly.entity_id
_entity_poly.type
_entity_poly.pdbx_seq_one_letter_code
_entity_poly.pdbx_strand_id
1 'polypeptide(L)'
;MPQAQTQSISREKFLTMAANLLHKVLLDVPRTEAKNAYKEIVKGQAIHLATVRMEDQSTVRFQVSLDHSEYKGKMNFGAFRNSLVLLISNLGQALNDKKEITMFSAENDQNSTIFGVTAITQDENIPNIMVLGSDSQEGQPAVMLRLMYIDNSQFTAQSSQQEQSA
;
A
#
# COMPACT_ATOMS: atom_id res chain seq x y z
N MET A 1 4.12 -13.85 33.34
CA MET A 1 4.35 -13.94 31.88
C MET A 1 4.72 -12.54 31.40
N PRO A 2 5.94 -12.28 30.91
CA PRO A 2 6.26 -10.97 30.34
C PRO A 2 5.50 -10.82 29.01
N GLN A 3 4.56 -9.88 28.97
CA GLN A 3 3.93 -9.42 27.74
C GLN A 3 5.05 -8.80 26.89
N ALA A 4 5.31 -9.36 25.72
CA ALA A 4 6.18 -8.73 24.73
C ALA A 4 5.55 -7.37 24.39
N GLN A 5 6.11 -6.30 24.95
CA GLN A 5 5.82 -4.94 24.54
C GLN A 5 6.41 -4.77 23.13
N THR A 6 5.67 -5.18 22.11
CA THR A 6 5.91 -4.72 20.75
C THR A 6 5.73 -3.21 20.78
N GLN A 7 6.84 -2.47 20.83
CA GLN A 7 6.80 -1.04 20.60
C GLN A 7 6.17 -0.82 19.23
N SER A 8 4.94 -0.32 19.23
CA SER A 8 4.21 -0.01 18.00
C SER A 8 4.95 1.11 17.29
N ILE A 9 5.49 0.81 16.11
CA ILE A 9 6.02 1.83 15.22
C ILE A 9 4.89 2.82 14.97
N SER A 10 5.16 4.12 15.13
CA SER A 10 4.13 5.12 14.85
C SER A 10 3.66 4.97 13.40
N ARG A 11 2.37 5.18 13.15
CA ARG A 11 1.77 5.07 11.81
C ARG A 11 2.53 5.87 10.75
N GLU A 12 2.96 7.08 11.10
CA GLU A 12 3.74 7.95 10.20
C GLU A 12 5.11 7.32 9.86
N LYS A 13 5.82 6.79 10.86
CA LYS A 13 7.08 6.06 10.64
C LYS A 13 6.83 4.83 9.75
N PHE A 14 5.76 4.07 10.00
CA PHE A 14 5.38 2.93 9.19
C PHE A 14 5.15 3.30 7.72
N LEU A 15 4.31 4.30 7.45
CA LEU A 15 4.00 4.75 6.10
C LEU A 15 5.22 5.34 5.38
N THR A 16 6.07 6.06 6.11
CA THR A 16 7.34 6.57 5.58
C THR A 16 8.24 5.41 5.15
N MET A 17 8.39 4.38 5.99
CA MET A 17 9.15 3.19 5.63
C MET A 17 8.54 2.46 4.43
N ALA A 18 7.21 2.24 4.44
CA ALA A 18 6.51 1.58 3.35
C ALA A 18 6.73 2.30 2.01
N ALA A 19 6.54 3.62 1.96
CA ALA A 19 6.77 4.43 0.76
C ALA A 19 8.22 4.34 0.28
N ASN A 20 9.20 4.44 1.19
CA ASN A 20 10.63 4.34 0.87
C ASN A 20 11.03 2.96 0.36
N LEU A 21 10.52 1.89 0.98
CA LEU A 21 10.81 0.51 0.57
C LEU A 21 10.21 0.21 -0.81
N LEU A 22 8.96 0.63 -1.05
CA LEU A 22 8.33 0.51 -2.36
C LEU A 22 9.09 1.29 -3.43
N HIS A 23 9.46 2.54 -3.15
CA HIS A 23 10.28 3.34 -4.05
C HIS A 23 11.59 2.64 -4.38
N LYS A 24 12.32 2.20 -3.36
CA LYS A 24 13.65 1.58 -3.52
C LYS A 24 13.61 0.30 -4.36
N VAL A 25 12.61 -0.56 -4.18
CA VAL A 25 12.60 -1.89 -4.82
C VAL A 25 11.88 -1.90 -6.16
N LEU A 26 10.88 -1.04 -6.34
CA LEU A 26 10.02 -1.06 -7.53
C LEU A 26 10.29 0.11 -8.49
N LEU A 27 10.94 1.20 -8.04
CA LEU A 27 11.16 2.41 -8.84
C LEU A 27 12.63 2.80 -9.00
N ASP A 28 13.45 2.65 -7.96
CA ASP A 28 14.87 3.05 -7.91
C ASP A 28 15.83 1.87 -8.19
N VAL A 29 15.44 1.02 -9.13
CA VAL A 29 16.24 -0.10 -9.63
C VAL A 29 16.29 -0.06 -11.16
N PRO A 30 17.25 -0.75 -11.80
CA PRO A 30 17.26 -0.90 -13.25
C PRO A 30 15.90 -1.37 -13.79
N ARG A 31 15.47 -0.82 -14.93
CA ARG A 31 14.16 -1.11 -15.53
C ARG A 31 13.86 -2.60 -15.67
N THR A 32 14.88 -3.41 -15.96
CA THR A 32 14.75 -4.87 -16.08
C THR A 32 14.36 -5.52 -14.76
N GLU A 33 14.96 -5.09 -13.65
CA GLU A 33 14.66 -5.60 -12.31
C GLU A 33 13.26 -5.19 -11.87
N ALA A 34 12.90 -3.91 -12.04
CA ALA A 34 11.54 -3.43 -11.77
C ALA A 34 10.48 -4.20 -12.57
N LYS A 35 10.75 -4.49 -13.85
CA LYS A 35 9.85 -5.32 -14.69
C LYS A 35 9.76 -6.76 -14.20
N ASN A 36 10.83 -7.33 -13.67
CA ASN A 36 10.82 -8.68 -13.13
C ASN A 36 10.01 -8.73 -11.82
N ALA A 37 10.24 -7.78 -10.90
CA ALA A 37 9.45 -7.62 -9.70
C ALA A 37 7.95 -7.46 -10.02
N TYR A 38 7.61 -6.59 -10.98
CA TYR A 38 6.24 -6.43 -11.48
C TYR A 38 5.64 -7.75 -11.99
N LYS A 39 6.38 -8.52 -12.80
CA LYS A 39 5.89 -9.80 -13.32
C LYS A 39 5.56 -10.80 -12.22
N GLU A 40 6.30 -10.80 -11.12
CA GLU A 40 6.04 -11.69 -9.99
C GLU A 40 4.78 -11.24 -9.24
N ILE A 41 4.66 -9.96 -8.89
CA ILE A 41 3.49 -9.47 -8.15
C ILE A 41 2.19 -9.53 -8.96
N VAL A 42 2.23 -9.34 -10.29
CA VAL A 42 1.02 -9.49 -11.15
C VAL A 42 0.52 -10.93 -11.21
N LYS A 43 1.41 -11.92 -11.04
CA LYS A 43 1.03 -13.34 -10.93
C LYS A 43 0.49 -13.71 -9.54
N GLY A 44 0.33 -12.73 -8.65
CA GLY A 44 -0.11 -12.93 -7.27
C GLY A 44 1.01 -13.38 -6.32
N GLN A 45 2.28 -13.31 -6.73
CA GLN A 45 3.39 -13.62 -5.82
C GLN A 45 3.70 -12.43 -4.92
N ALA A 46 3.95 -12.68 -3.63
CA ALA A 46 4.53 -11.66 -2.77
C ALA A 46 6.05 -11.63 -2.96
N ILE A 47 6.61 -10.44 -3.14
CA ILE A 47 8.07 -10.26 -3.24
C ILE A 47 8.62 -9.62 -1.97
N HIS A 48 9.86 -9.94 -1.63
CA HIS A 48 10.54 -9.34 -0.51
C HIS A 48 10.96 -7.90 -0.82
N LEU A 49 10.70 -6.97 0.10
CA LEU A 49 11.16 -5.60 0.02
C LEU A 49 12.46 -5.40 0.81
N ALA A 50 12.41 -5.67 2.11
CA ALA A 50 13.55 -5.55 3.01
C ALA A 50 13.28 -6.26 4.33
N THR A 51 14.36 -6.53 5.06
CA THR A 51 14.32 -6.98 6.44
C THR A 51 14.84 -5.84 7.32
N VAL A 52 13.98 -5.29 8.17
CA VAL A 52 14.26 -4.09 8.98
C VAL A 52 14.50 -4.51 10.43
N ARG A 53 15.64 -4.10 10.99
CA ARG A 53 15.90 -4.23 12.43
C ARG A 53 15.28 -3.04 13.15
N MET A 54 14.43 -3.34 14.12
CA MET A 54 13.72 -2.37 14.96
C MET A 54 14.60 -1.89 16.12
N GLU A 55 14.16 -0.82 16.79
CA GLU A 55 14.84 -0.21 17.94
C GLU A 55 15.00 -1.22 19.10
N ASP A 56 14.04 -2.13 19.28
CA ASP A 56 14.05 -3.22 20.26
C ASP A 56 14.91 -4.43 19.82
N GLN A 57 15.66 -4.29 18.73
CA GLN A 57 16.46 -5.34 18.08
C GLN A 57 15.65 -6.48 17.43
N SER A 58 14.32 -6.43 17.47
CA SER A 58 13.49 -7.34 16.68
C SER A 58 13.71 -7.09 15.19
N THR A 59 13.40 -8.08 14.37
CA THR A 59 13.63 -8.02 12.92
C THR A 59 12.33 -8.28 12.21
N VAL A 60 11.84 -7.29 11.45
CA VAL A 60 10.59 -7.38 10.70
C VAL A 60 10.86 -7.50 9.21
N ARG A 61 10.24 -8.51 8.59
CA ARG A 61 10.30 -8.74 7.16
C ARG A 61 9.18 -7.98 6.45
N PHE A 62 9.53 -7.11 5.52
CA PHE A 62 8.57 -6.44 4.64
C PHE A 62 8.47 -7.18 3.31
N GLN A 63 7.24 -7.41 2.88
CA GLN A 63 6.90 -7.96 1.57
C GLN A 63 5.87 -7.06 0.89
N VAL A 64 5.75 -7.19 -0.43
CA VAL A 64 4.68 -6.54 -1.19
C VAL A 64 3.96 -7.52 -2.09
N SER A 65 2.64 -7.38 -2.16
CA SER A 65 1.77 -8.04 -3.12
C SER A 65 0.94 -7.02 -3.88
N LEU A 66 0.34 -7.47 -4.98
CA LEU A 66 -0.54 -6.67 -5.81
C LEU A 66 -1.88 -7.38 -5.99
N ASP A 67 -2.95 -6.70 -5.63
CA ASP A 67 -4.32 -7.03 -6.00
C ASP A 67 -4.77 -6.11 -7.13
N HIS A 68 -4.87 -6.67 -8.34
CA HIS A 68 -5.31 -5.95 -9.54
C HIS A 68 -6.69 -6.40 -10.02
N SER A 69 -7.45 -7.12 -9.19
CA SER A 69 -8.78 -7.63 -9.54
C SER A 69 -9.75 -6.56 -10.02
N GLU A 70 -9.68 -5.35 -9.45
CA GLU A 70 -10.50 -4.20 -9.85
C GLU A 70 -9.86 -3.29 -10.89
N TYR A 71 -8.67 -3.64 -11.40
CA TYR A 71 -8.06 -2.86 -12.48
C TYR A 71 -8.89 -2.99 -13.75
N LYS A 72 -9.33 -1.86 -14.30
CA LYS A 72 -10.10 -1.80 -15.53
C LYS A 72 -9.14 -1.54 -16.70
N GLY A 73 -9.10 -2.50 -17.63
CA GLY A 73 -8.21 -2.47 -18.80
C GLY A 73 -7.12 -3.54 -18.73
N LYS A 74 -6.10 -3.41 -19.58
CA LYS A 74 -4.98 -4.36 -19.63
C LYS A 74 -3.79 -3.83 -18.83
N MET A 75 -3.67 -4.31 -17.59
CA MET A 75 -2.55 -3.93 -16.75
C MET A 75 -1.21 -4.29 -17.40
N ASN A 76 -0.37 -3.28 -17.55
CA ASN A 76 1.00 -3.41 -18.02
C ASN A 76 1.97 -2.69 -17.05
N PHE A 77 3.26 -2.95 -17.21
CA PHE A 77 4.30 -2.37 -16.34
C PHE A 77 4.27 -0.83 -16.30
N GLY A 78 3.96 -0.18 -17.42
CA GLY A 78 3.87 1.28 -17.49
C GLY A 78 2.71 1.82 -16.66
N ALA A 79 1.52 1.24 -16.82
CA ALA A 79 0.34 1.60 -16.05
C ALA A 79 0.57 1.39 -14.54
N PHE A 80 1.07 0.22 -14.14
CA PHE A 80 1.43 -0.07 -12.75
C PHE A 80 2.43 0.94 -12.18
N ARG A 81 3.52 1.21 -12.91
CA ARG A 81 4.55 2.14 -12.48
C ARG A 81 3.99 3.55 -12.30
N ASN A 82 3.11 4.00 -13.19
CA ASN A 82 2.48 5.32 -13.08
C ASN A 82 1.60 5.41 -11.82
N SER A 83 0.76 4.40 -11.56
CA SER A 83 -0.05 4.37 -10.34
C SER A 83 0.82 4.35 -9.08
N LEU A 84 1.90 3.56 -9.06
CA LEU A 84 2.80 3.46 -7.92
C LEU A 84 3.56 4.75 -7.65
N VAL A 85 4.08 5.41 -8.68
CA VAL A 85 4.76 6.72 -8.57
C VAL A 85 3.80 7.75 -7.96
N LEU A 86 2.57 7.81 -8.46
CA LEU A 86 1.56 8.73 -7.95
C LEU A 86 1.18 8.40 -6.49
N LEU A 87 1.05 7.12 -6.14
CA LEU A 87 0.73 6.69 -4.78
C LEU A 87 1.80 7.11 -3.78
N ILE A 88 3.08 6.87 -4.11
CA ILE A 88 4.21 7.25 -3.26
C ILE A 88 4.29 8.77 -3.12
N SER A 89 4.05 9.52 -4.21
CA SER A 89 4.00 10.98 -4.17
C SER A 89 2.89 11.48 -3.24
N ASN A 90 1.68 10.94 -3.36
CA ASN A 90 0.53 11.32 -2.55
C ASN A 90 0.73 10.95 -1.07
N LEU A 91 1.35 9.81 -0.79
CA LEU A 91 1.74 9.40 0.57
C LEU A 91 2.75 10.38 1.17
N GLY A 92 3.80 10.71 0.42
CA GLY A 92 4.80 11.70 0.85
C GLY A 92 4.18 13.06 1.15
N GLN A 93 3.26 13.52 0.30
CA GLN A 93 2.55 14.79 0.52
C GLN A 93 1.65 14.74 1.75
N ALA A 94 0.86 13.67 1.95
CA ALA A 94 0.01 13.52 3.12
C ALA A 94 0.81 13.50 4.44
N LEU A 95 1.97 12.83 4.44
CA LEU A 95 2.89 12.78 5.58
C LEU A 95 3.53 14.16 5.86
N ASN A 96 3.95 14.88 4.82
CA ASN A 96 4.54 16.22 4.95
C ASN A 96 3.53 17.26 5.44
N ASP A 97 2.30 17.19 4.95
CA ASP A 97 1.22 18.10 5.31
C ASP A 97 0.69 17.84 6.74
N LYS A 98 1.18 16.79 7.42
CA LYS A 98 0.66 16.29 8.71
C LYS A 98 -0.87 16.08 8.69
N LYS A 99 -1.41 15.75 7.52
CA LYS A 99 -2.83 15.43 7.36
C LYS A 99 -3.12 14.14 8.11
N GLU A 100 -4.29 14.08 8.75
CA GLU A 100 -4.77 12.81 9.28
C GLU A 100 -5.04 11.86 8.11
N ILE A 101 -4.23 10.80 8.01
CA ILE A 101 -4.44 9.73 7.04
C ILE A 101 -5.54 8.84 7.59
N THR A 102 -6.71 8.88 6.94
CA THR A 102 -7.84 7.99 7.23
C THR A 102 -7.40 6.54 7.07
N MET A 103 -7.83 5.68 7.99
CA MET A 103 -7.58 4.24 7.94
C MET A 103 -8.91 3.51 7.89
N PHE A 104 -9.00 2.52 7.03
CA PHE A 104 -10.15 1.62 6.95
C PHE A 104 -9.68 0.24 7.38
N SER A 105 -10.28 -0.28 8.46
CA SER A 105 -10.08 -1.66 8.87
C SER A 105 -11.12 -2.53 8.18
N ALA A 106 -10.74 -3.74 7.75
CA ALA A 106 -11.72 -4.69 7.26
C ALA A 106 -12.59 -5.15 8.45
N GLU A 107 -13.92 -5.10 8.31
CA GLU A 107 -14.86 -5.44 9.41
C GLU A 107 -14.67 -6.86 9.98
N ASN A 108 -14.01 -7.75 9.22
CA ASN A 108 -13.75 -9.15 9.61
C ASN A 108 -12.26 -9.50 9.80
N ASP A 109 -11.34 -8.55 9.66
CA ASP A 109 -9.89 -8.81 9.82
C ASP A 109 -9.19 -7.64 10.51
N GLN A 110 -8.92 -7.80 11.81
CA GLN A 110 -8.27 -6.78 12.65
C GLN A 110 -6.82 -6.50 12.24
N ASN A 111 -6.21 -7.38 11.44
CA ASN A 111 -4.82 -7.27 11.03
C ASN A 111 -4.65 -6.58 9.67
N SER A 112 -5.74 -6.37 8.93
CA SER A 112 -5.74 -5.71 7.63
C SER A 112 -6.18 -4.25 7.74
N THR A 113 -5.28 -3.35 7.38
CA THR A 113 -5.53 -1.89 7.33
C THR A 113 -5.36 -1.37 5.92
N ILE A 114 -6.30 -0.55 5.44
CA ILE A 114 -6.18 0.22 4.20
C ILE A 114 -5.96 1.68 4.55
N PHE A 115 -4.98 2.31 3.92
CA PHE A 115 -4.69 3.73 4.08
C PHE A 115 -5.43 4.54 3.01
N GLY A 116 -6.20 5.54 3.43
CA GLY A 116 -7.05 6.37 2.57
C GLY A 116 -6.33 7.31 1.61
N VAL A 117 -5.04 7.09 1.36
CA VAL A 117 -4.28 7.80 0.32
C VAL A 117 -4.43 7.05 -0.99
N THR A 118 -5.01 7.72 -1.98
CA THR A 118 -5.33 7.13 -3.28
C THR A 118 -4.42 7.65 -4.38
N ALA A 119 -4.16 6.83 -5.40
CA ALA A 119 -3.55 7.22 -6.65
C ALA A 119 -4.52 6.97 -7.79
N ILE A 120 -5.05 8.06 -8.35
CA ILE A 120 -6.01 8.00 -9.45
C ILE A 120 -5.24 8.20 -10.75
N THR A 121 -5.16 7.13 -11.55
CA THR A 121 -4.52 7.14 -12.87
C THR A 121 -5.54 6.80 -13.94
N GLN A 122 -5.28 7.25 -15.18
CA GLN A 122 -6.13 6.92 -16.31
C GLN A 122 -5.34 6.07 -17.30
N ASP A 123 -5.97 4.98 -17.76
CA ASP A 123 -5.50 4.17 -18.89
C ASP A 123 -6.64 4.12 -19.91
N GLU A 124 -6.39 4.55 -21.15
CA GLU A 124 -7.41 4.65 -22.20
C GLU A 124 -8.72 5.38 -21.76
N ASN A 125 -8.60 6.46 -20.99
CA ASN A 125 -9.70 7.22 -20.35
C ASN A 125 -10.49 6.45 -19.28
N ILE A 126 -10.02 5.29 -18.84
CA ILE A 126 -10.63 4.52 -17.75
C ILE A 126 -9.89 4.84 -16.44
N PRO A 127 -10.57 5.41 -15.44
CA PRO A 127 -9.95 5.71 -14.16
C PRO A 127 -9.68 4.42 -13.38
N ASN A 128 -8.46 4.32 -12.87
CA ASN A 128 -7.98 3.23 -12.02
C ASN A 128 -7.42 3.83 -10.73
N ILE A 129 -7.92 3.36 -9.59
CA ILE A 129 -7.57 3.88 -8.27
C ILE A 129 -6.73 2.84 -7.55
N MET A 130 -5.48 3.17 -7.23
CA MET A 130 -4.61 2.35 -6.40
C MET A 130 -4.58 2.89 -4.96
N VAL A 131 -4.63 1.98 -3.99
CA VAL A 131 -4.44 2.26 -2.56
C VAL A 131 -3.35 1.37 -1.96
N LEU A 132 -2.81 1.80 -0.82
CA LEU A 132 -1.93 0.98 0.01
C LEU A 132 -2.72 0.37 1.15
N GLY A 133 -2.55 -0.93 1.36
CA GLY A 133 -2.93 -1.62 2.58
C GLY A 133 -1.73 -2.28 3.25
N SER A 134 -1.93 -2.74 4.48
CA SER A 134 -0.99 -3.55 5.23
C SER A 134 -1.71 -4.66 5.95
N ASP A 135 -1.14 -5.86 5.90
CA ASP A 135 -1.53 -7.01 6.72
C ASP A 135 -0.34 -7.40 7.60
N SER A 136 -0.58 -7.48 8.90
CA SER A 136 0.41 -7.94 9.89
C SER A 136 -0.12 -9.20 10.56
N GLN A 137 0.46 -10.36 10.24
CA GLN A 137 -0.02 -11.59 10.86
C GLN A 137 0.38 -11.66 12.34
N GLU A 138 -0.60 -11.94 13.20
CA GLU A 138 -0.36 -12.18 14.61
C GLU A 138 0.71 -13.27 14.81
N GLY A 139 1.75 -12.95 15.60
CA GLY A 139 2.81 -13.88 15.94
C GLY A 139 3.92 -14.05 14.89
N GLN A 140 3.83 -13.40 13.72
CA GLN A 140 4.93 -13.38 12.75
C GLN A 140 5.55 -11.99 12.66
N PRO A 141 6.89 -11.87 12.66
CA PRO A 141 7.55 -10.59 12.46
C PRO A 141 7.62 -10.25 10.96
N ALA A 142 6.46 -10.23 10.30
CA ALA A 142 6.32 -9.96 8.89
C ALA A 142 5.15 -9.02 8.63
N VAL A 143 5.38 -8.06 7.74
CA VAL A 143 4.39 -7.11 7.25
C VAL A 143 4.24 -7.31 5.75
N MET A 144 3.01 -7.55 5.32
CA MET A 144 2.64 -7.57 3.91
C MET A 144 2.08 -6.21 3.52
N LEU A 145 2.78 -5.48 2.65
CA LEU A 145 2.23 -4.31 1.99
C LEU A 145 1.37 -4.78 0.81
N ARG A 146 0.13 -4.33 0.74
CA ARG A 146 -0.81 -4.69 -0.31
C ARG A 146 -1.06 -3.48 -1.19
N LEU A 147 -0.57 -3.50 -2.42
CA LEU A 147 -1.02 -2.55 -3.44
C LEU A 147 -2.32 -3.09 -3.99
N MET A 148 -3.40 -2.30 -3.94
CA MET A 148 -4.71 -2.77 -4.37
C MET A 148 -5.35 -1.78 -5.30
N TYR A 149 -5.96 -2.27 -6.38
CA TYR A 149 -6.91 -1.47 -7.16
C TYR A 149 -8.30 -1.61 -6.55
N ILE A 150 -9.04 -0.50 -6.53
CA ILE A 150 -10.43 -0.46 -6.03
C ILE A 150 -11.36 0.11 -7.10
N ASP A 151 -12.60 -0.37 -7.11
CA ASP A 151 -13.63 0.16 -8.00
C ASP A 151 -14.03 1.59 -7.59
N ASN A 152 -14.07 2.50 -8.57
CA ASN A 152 -14.45 3.90 -8.38
C ASN A 152 -15.85 4.06 -7.77
N SER A 153 -16.77 3.12 -8.03
CA SER A 153 -18.13 3.13 -7.46
C SER A 153 -18.14 3.06 -5.93
N GLN A 154 -17.15 2.42 -5.32
CA GLN A 154 -17.02 2.37 -3.86
C GLN A 154 -16.57 3.70 -3.26
N PHE A 155 -15.88 4.56 -4.03
CA PHE A 155 -15.50 5.90 -3.60
C PHE A 155 -16.62 6.93 -3.81
N THR A 156 -17.34 6.85 -4.94
CA THR A 156 -18.47 7.77 -5.23
C THR A 156 -19.67 7.55 -4.29
N ALA A 157 -19.89 6.31 -3.83
CA ALA A 157 -20.95 5.99 -2.88
C ALA A 157 -20.73 6.63 -1.49
N GLN A 158 -19.48 6.83 -1.05
CA GLN A 158 -19.18 7.43 0.26
C GLN A 158 -19.22 8.96 0.24
N SER A 159 -18.80 9.62 -0.86
CA SER A 159 -18.93 11.09 -0.99
C SER A 159 -20.40 11.54 -0.92
N SER A 160 -21.31 10.70 -1.43
CA SER A 160 -22.75 10.99 -1.50
C SER A 160 -23.48 10.86 -0.15
N GLN A 161 -22.89 10.17 0.83
CA GLN A 161 -23.52 9.94 2.14
C GLN A 161 -23.18 11.03 3.19
N GLN A 162 -22.10 11.78 3.00
CA GLN A 162 -21.76 12.90 3.89
C GLN A 162 -22.58 14.18 3.60
N GLU A 163 -23.14 14.34 2.40
CA GLU A 163 -23.97 15.51 2.04
C GLU A 163 -25.46 15.37 2.39
N GLN A 164 -25.92 14.21 2.89
CA GLN A 164 -27.32 14.02 3.32
C GLN A 164 -27.52 14.09 4.84
N SER A 165 -26.48 14.41 5.61
CA SER A 165 -26.53 14.55 7.07
C SER A 165 -26.30 15.99 7.56
N ALA A 166 -26.26 16.97 6.65
CA ALA A 166 -26.08 18.39 6.96
C ALA A 166 -27.39 19.18 6.79
#